data_AF-A0A7Y3EE93-F1
#
_entry.id   AF-A0A7Y3EE93-F1
#
_cell.length_a   1.000
_cell.length_b   1.000
_cell.length_c   1.000
_cell.angle_alpha   90.00
_cell.angle_beta   90.00
_cell.angle_gamma   90.00
#
_symmetry.space_group_name_H-M   'P 1'
#
loop_
_entity.id
_entity.type
_entity.pdbx_description
1 polymer ?
#
loop_
_entity_poly.entity_id
_entity_poly.type
_entity_poly.pdbx_seq_one_letter_code
_entity_poly.pdbx_strand_id
1 'polypeptide(L)'
;IEFSTPTAAPGNLIRLAQVGIDVACGTTGWSDAASEVERAVGKAGTGLLAAPNFSLGVAAFTRLVRHAAQLAAGVPQYDVHLHEAHHRHKRDHPSGTARVLADAVVAALDRKAEWRLGPPEGTPDPAVLYVSVTRAGDIAGTHVVAFEGPHDRIELRHEARDRGAFASGAVEGARWIRGRAGVFGLDDWLRDRFT
;
A
#
# COMPACT_ATOMS: atom_id res chain seq x y z
N ILE A 1 -13.77 14.03 -1.59
CA ILE A 1 -13.35 12.77 -0.95
C ILE A 1 -14.44 11.73 -1.27
N GLU A 2 -14.06 10.56 -1.77
CA GLU A 2 -14.96 9.51 -2.27
C GLU A 2 -14.60 8.17 -1.59
N PHE A 3 -15.53 7.65 -0.79
CA PHE A 3 -15.45 6.39 -0.05
C PHE A 3 -16.88 5.83 0.04
N SER A 4 -17.33 5.11 -0.98
CA SER A 4 -18.69 4.55 -1.08
C SER A 4 -18.68 3.03 -1.35
N THR A 5 -19.11 2.60 -2.54
CA THR A 5 -19.11 1.19 -2.97
C THR A 5 -18.45 1.05 -4.34
N PRO A 6 -17.87 -0.12 -4.68
CA PRO A 6 -17.27 -0.36 -6.00
C PRO A 6 -18.20 -0.01 -7.16
N THR A 7 -19.50 -0.25 -6.97
CA THR A 7 -20.57 0.02 -7.94
C THR A 7 -20.99 1.50 -8.04
N ALA A 8 -20.78 2.31 -7.00
CA ALA A 8 -21.15 3.72 -6.97
C ALA A 8 -19.99 4.65 -7.37
N ALA A 9 -18.75 4.27 -7.03
CA ALA A 9 -17.57 5.12 -7.23
C ALA A 9 -17.41 5.63 -8.67
N PRO A 10 -17.47 4.82 -9.76
CA PRO A 10 -17.34 5.35 -11.12
C PRO A 10 -18.36 6.44 -11.45
N GLY A 11 -19.63 6.22 -11.14
CA GLY A 11 -20.71 7.19 -11.36
C GLY A 11 -20.55 8.46 -10.53
N ASN A 12 -20.02 8.35 -9.31
CA ASN A 12 -19.68 9.50 -8.47
C ASN A 12 -18.52 10.29 -9.07
N LEU A 13 -17.41 9.62 -9.42
CA LEU A 13 -16.19 10.24 -9.95
C LEU A 13 -16.43 10.96 -11.28
N ILE A 14 -17.17 10.33 -12.20
CA ILE A 14 -17.53 10.92 -13.50
C ILE A 14 -18.39 12.19 -13.31
N ARG A 15 -19.37 12.17 -12.39
CA ARG A 15 -20.20 13.35 -12.07
C ARG A 15 -19.41 14.46 -11.39
N LEU A 16 -18.50 14.13 -10.46
CA LEU A 16 -17.64 15.10 -9.78
C LEU A 16 -16.68 15.79 -10.75
N ALA A 17 -16.09 15.03 -11.69
CA ALA A 17 -15.30 15.60 -12.78
C ALA A 17 -16.15 16.55 -13.67
N GLN A 18 -17.37 16.13 -14.06
CA GLN A 18 -18.28 16.95 -14.87
C GLN A 18 -18.66 18.31 -14.24
N VAL A 19 -18.57 18.45 -12.91
CA VAL A 19 -18.81 19.72 -12.19
C VAL A 19 -17.53 20.41 -11.70
N GLY A 20 -16.35 19.98 -12.18
CA GLY A 20 -15.08 20.65 -11.89
C GLY A 20 -14.52 20.40 -10.48
N ILE A 21 -14.87 19.29 -9.84
CA ILE A 21 -14.41 18.96 -8.47
C ILE A 21 -13.25 17.95 -8.51
N ASP A 22 -12.15 18.31 -7.85
CA ASP A 22 -11.01 17.43 -7.59
C ASP A 22 -11.33 16.42 -6.48
N VAL A 23 -10.86 15.17 -6.61
CA VAL A 23 -11.27 14.06 -5.75
C VAL A 23 -10.10 13.23 -5.24
N ALA A 24 -10.02 13.04 -3.92
CA ALA A 24 -9.32 11.90 -3.32
C ALA A 24 -10.32 10.72 -3.17
N CYS A 25 -10.04 9.58 -3.79
CA CYS A 25 -10.90 8.40 -3.88
C CYS A 25 -10.24 7.18 -3.24
N GLY A 26 -10.82 6.69 -2.14
CA GLY A 26 -10.38 5.50 -1.41
C GLY A 26 -11.29 4.29 -1.55
N THR A 27 -12.36 4.37 -2.34
CA THR A 27 -13.13 3.20 -2.76
C THR A 27 -12.26 2.29 -3.64
N THR A 28 -12.43 0.98 -3.53
CA THR A 28 -11.70 -0.04 -4.31
C THR A 28 -12.64 -0.87 -5.20
N GLY A 29 -12.09 -1.76 -6.03
CA GLY A 29 -12.88 -2.73 -6.79
C GLY A 29 -13.62 -2.19 -8.02
N TRP A 30 -13.25 -1.00 -8.52
CA TRP A 30 -13.85 -0.35 -9.69
C TRP A 30 -12.91 -0.30 -10.92
N SER A 31 -11.88 -1.15 -10.94
CA SER A 31 -10.85 -1.26 -12.00
C SER A 31 -11.42 -1.24 -13.42
N ASP A 32 -12.53 -1.94 -13.61
CA ASP A 32 -13.14 -2.21 -14.91
C ASP A 32 -13.73 -0.94 -15.54
N ALA A 33 -13.95 0.10 -14.74
CA ALA A 33 -14.39 1.44 -15.15
C ALA A 33 -13.27 2.49 -15.12
N ALA A 34 -12.01 2.12 -14.80
CA ALA A 34 -10.91 3.08 -14.65
C ALA A 34 -10.71 3.93 -15.91
N SER A 35 -10.67 3.32 -17.09
CA SER A 35 -10.53 4.02 -18.36
C SER A 35 -11.76 4.84 -18.78
N GLU A 36 -12.90 4.76 -18.08
CA GLU A 36 -14.00 5.73 -18.21
C GLU A 36 -13.81 6.93 -17.28
N VAL A 37 -13.45 6.66 -16.02
CA VAL A 37 -13.14 7.68 -15.02
C VAL A 37 -11.97 8.57 -15.49
N GLU A 38 -10.87 7.98 -15.96
CA GLU A 38 -9.70 8.67 -16.52
C GLU A 38 -10.08 9.62 -17.67
N ARG A 39 -10.94 9.18 -18.59
CA ARG A 39 -11.44 10.01 -19.71
C ARG A 39 -12.33 11.15 -19.21
N ALA A 40 -13.15 10.93 -18.17
CA ALA A 40 -13.99 11.97 -17.60
C ALA A 40 -13.15 13.04 -16.88
N VAL A 41 -12.20 12.62 -16.04
CA VAL A 41 -11.24 13.48 -15.33
C VAL A 41 -10.39 14.28 -16.32
N GLY A 42 -9.77 13.62 -17.30
CA GLY A 42 -8.95 14.25 -18.33
C GLY A 42 -9.72 15.23 -19.23
N LYS A 43 -10.99 14.92 -19.57
CA LYS A 43 -11.86 15.84 -20.33
C LYS A 43 -12.29 17.07 -19.51
N ALA A 44 -12.45 16.93 -18.19
CA ALA A 44 -12.82 18.01 -17.31
C ALA A 44 -11.63 18.90 -16.87
N GLY A 45 -10.40 18.37 -16.96
CA GLY A 45 -9.20 19.03 -16.43
C GLY A 45 -9.09 18.99 -14.91
N THR A 46 -9.84 18.12 -14.23
CA THR A 46 -9.79 17.95 -12.77
C THR A 46 -8.72 16.95 -12.34
N GLY A 47 -8.45 16.90 -11.03
CA GLY A 47 -7.54 15.95 -10.41
C GLY A 47 -8.26 14.80 -9.69
N LEU A 48 -7.79 13.58 -9.92
CA LEU A 48 -8.17 12.39 -9.15
C LEU A 48 -6.95 11.75 -8.48
N LEU A 49 -6.91 11.75 -7.15
CA LEU A 49 -5.99 10.92 -6.37
C LEU A 49 -6.71 9.62 -5.98
N ALA A 50 -6.37 8.52 -6.63
CA ALA A 50 -6.97 7.20 -6.37
C ALA A 50 -5.97 6.31 -5.60
N ALA A 51 -6.37 5.78 -4.44
CA ALA A 51 -5.53 4.85 -3.69
C ALA A 51 -6.32 3.88 -2.80
N PRO A 52 -5.98 2.57 -2.77
CA PRO A 52 -6.71 1.58 -1.98
C PRO A 52 -6.46 1.66 -0.46
N ASN A 53 -5.52 2.50 -0.02
CA ASN A 53 -5.17 2.69 1.39
C ASN A 53 -4.60 4.11 1.57
N PHE A 54 -5.32 4.98 2.29
CA PHE A 54 -4.90 6.38 2.54
C PHE A 54 -4.01 6.59 3.76
N SER A 55 -3.48 5.55 4.41
CA SER A 55 -2.48 5.75 5.46
C SER A 55 -1.16 6.24 4.86
N LEU A 56 -0.88 7.53 5.03
CA LEU A 56 0.40 8.15 4.66
C LEU A 56 1.59 7.46 5.35
N GLY A 57 1.37 6.94 6.57
CA GLY A 57 2.34 6.13 7.31
C GLY A 57 2.67 4.81 6.61
N VAL A 58 1.65 4.09 6.10
CA VAL A 58 1.87 2.88 5.27
C VAL A 58 2.57 3.24 3.98
N ALA A 59 2.17 4.33 3.33
CA ALA A 59 2.75 4.74 2.04
C ALA A 59 4.24 5.10 2.18
N ALA A 60 4.61 5.89 3.20
CA ALA A 60 6.01 6.17 3.53
C ALA A 60 6.79 4.91 3.94
N PHE A 61 6.19 4.04 4.76
CA PHE A 61 6.76 2.76 5.16
C PHE A 61 7.07 1.85 3.96
N THR A 62 6.19 1.79 2.95
CA THR A 62 6.42 1.03 1.71
C THR A 62 7.62 1.56 0.91
N ARG A 63 7.85 2.89 0.88
CA ARG A 63 9.07 3.45 0.27
C ARG A 63 10.33 3.10 1.08
N LEU A 64 10.27 3.13 2.42
CA LEU A 64 11.37 2.73 3.28
C LEU A 64 11.73 1.24 3.12
N VAL A 65 10.73 0.35 3.10
CA VAL A 65 10.92 -1.09 2.89
C VAL A 65 11.51 -1.38 1.50
N ARG A 66 11.01 -0.73 0.44
CA ARG A 66 11.57 -0.87 -0.91
C ARG A 66 13.04 -0.45 -0.96
N HIS A 67 13.39 0.67 -0.32
CA HIS A 67 14.79 1.14 -0.28
C HIS A 67 15.68 0.23 0.56
N ALA A 68 15.22 -0.25 1.71
CA ALA A 68 15.96 -1.21 2.52
C ALA A 68 16.18 -2.55 1.79
N ALA A 69 15.20 -3.03 1.03
CA ALA A 69 15.35 -4.23 0.19
C ALA A 69 16.39 -4.01 -0.92
N GLN A 70 16.39 -2.85 -1.58
CA GLN A 70 17.42 -2.48 -2.57
C GLN A 70 18.84 -2.44 -1.97
N LEU A 71 18.98 -1.96 -0.73
CA LEU A 71 20.27 -2.02 0.00
C LEU A 71 20.63 -3.47 0.37
N ALA A 72 19.64 -4.28 0.80
CA ALA A 72 19.80 -5.69 1.15
C ALA A 72 20.12 -6.62 -0.05
N ALA A 73 19.98 -6.12 -1.28
CA ALA A 73 20.50 -6.80 -2.48
C ALA A 73 22.04 -6.83 -2.48
N GLY A 74 22.69 -5.77 -1.98
CA GLY A 74 24.15 -5.66 -1.88
C GLY A 74 24.77 -6.42 -0.70
N VAL A 75 23.97 -6.95 0.22
CA VAL A 75 24.41 -7.72 1.39
C VAL A 75 23.65 -9.07 1.48
N PRO A 76 24.02 -10.05 0.64
CA PRO A 76 23.25 -11.29 0.46
C PRO A 76 23.21 -12.20 1.71
N GLN A 77 24.03 -11.93 2.74
CA GLN A 77 24.03 -12.65 4.01
C GLN A 77 22.81 -12.36 4.91
N TYR A 78 22.00 -11.34 4.58
CA TYR A 78 20.74 -11.08 5.28
C TYR A 78 19.60 -11.84 4.63
N ASP A 79 18.95 -12.78 5.32
CA ASP A 79 17.64 -13.27 4.86
C ASP A 79 16.54 -12.25 5.21
N VAL A 80 15.37 -12.37 4.59
CA VAL A 80 14.26 -11.42 4.78
C VAL A 80 12.94 -12.15 5.04
N HIS A 81 12.20 -11.68 6.04
CA HIS A 81 10.86 -12.16 6.35
C HIS A 81 9.86 -11.01 6.54
N LEU A 82 8.57 -11.32 6.35
CA LEU A 82 7.48 -10.38 6.57
C LEU A 82 6.48 -10.93 7.60
N HIS A 83 6.00 -10.06 8.48
CA HIS A 83 4.96 -10.36 9.44
C HIS A 83 3.85 -9.29 9.42
N GLU A 84 2.60 -9.70 9.61
CA GLU A 84 1.50 -8.78 9.89
C GLU A 84 0.57 -9.25 11.01
N ALA A 85 0.10 -8.31 11.82
CA ALA A 85 -0.89 -8.55 12.86
C ALA A 85 -2.11 -7.63 12.67
N HIS A 86 -3.31 -8.19 12.79
CA HIS A 86 -4.58 -7.47 12.68
C HIS A 86 -5.63 -8.06 13.62
N HIS A 87 -6.73 -7.33 13.79
CA HIS A 87 -7.88 -7.73 14.60
C HIS A 87 -8.49 -9.08 14.16
N ARG A 88 -9.05 -9.81 15.12
CA ARG A 88 -9.62 -11.17 14.92
C ARG A 88 -10.66 -11.26 13.78
N HIS A 89 -11.36 -10.16 13.50
CA HIS A 89 -12.41 -10.09 12.47
C HIS A 89 -11.90 -9.83 11.04
N LYS A 90 -10.59 -9.70 10.80
CA LYS A 90 -10.05 -9.40 9.47
C LYS A 90 -9.98 -10.66 8.59
N ARG A 91 -10.89 -10.74 7.61
CA ARG A 91 -11.09 -11.91 6.74
C ARG A 91 -9.98 -12.10 5.70
N ASP A 92 -9.49 -11.02 5.09
CA ASP A 92 -8.41 -11.08 4.09
C ASP A 92 -7.06 -11.38 4.75
N HIS A 93 -6.30 -12.30 4.17
CA HIS A 93 -4.97 -12.71 4.63
C HIS A 93 -4.10 -13.14 3.42
N PRO A 94 -2.80 -12.77 3.40
CA PRO A 94 -2.25 -11.59 4.06
C PRO A 94 -2.99 -10.32 3.59
N SER A 95 -2.89 -9.21 4.33
CA SER A 95 -3.55 -7.95 3.93
C SER A 95 -3.01 -7.39 2.62
N GLY A 96 -3.79 -6.51 1.97
CA GLY A 96 -3.33 -5.78 0.78
C GLY A 96 -1.99 -5.05 0.99
N THR A 97 -1.78 -4.44 2.16
CA THR A 97 -0.49 -3.83 2.54
C THR A 97 0.64 -4.86 2.59
N ALA A 98 0.41 -6.01 3.24
CA ALA A 98 1.43 -7.06 3.34
C ALA A 98 1.79 -7.68 1.98
N ARG A 99 0.83 -7.76 1.04
CA ARG A 99 1.11 -8.17 -0.35
C ARG A 99 1.99 -7.14 -1.06
N VAL A 100 1.59 -5.87 -1.09
CA VAL A 100 2.37 -4.78 -1.71
C VAL A 100 3.81 -4.69 -1.15
N LEU A 101 3.98 -4.93 0.16
CA LEU A 101 5.30 -4.99 0.79
C LEU A 101 6.10 -6.23 0.35
N ALA A 102 5.47 -7.40 0.28
CA ALA A 102 6.12 -8.63 -0.19
C ALA A 102 6.52 -8.54 -1.68
N ASP A 103 5.62 -8.04 -2.52
CA ASP A 103 5.86 -7.75 -3.94
C ASP A 103 7.05 -6.78 -4.11
N ALA A 104 7.12 -5.73 -3.28
CA ALA A 104 8.20 -4.73 -3.33
C ALA A 104 9.55 -5.24 -2.79
N VAL A 105 9.56 -6.26 -1.93
CA VAL A 105 10.79 -6.92 -1.45
C VAL A 105 11.29 -7.93 -2.49
N VAL A 106 10.40 -8.76 -3.04
CA VAL A 106 10.71 -9.71 -4.13
C VAL A 106 11.26 -8.98 -5.35
N ALA A 107 10.58 -7.91 -5.80
CA ALA A 107 11.01 -7.10 -6.95
C ALA A 107 12.28 -6.23 -6.70
N ALA A 108 12.91 -6.33 -5.52
CA ALA A 108 14.15 -5.64 -5.17
C ALA A 108 15.28 -6.61 -4.78
N LEU A 109 15.05 -7.92 -4.79
CA LEU A 109 16.00 -8.95 -4.39
C LEU A 109 15.98 -10.10 -5.41
N ASP A 110 16.86 -10.07 -6.42
CA ASP A 110 16.94 -11.09 -7.49
C ASP A 110 17.04 -12.55 -6.98
N ARG A 111 17.53 -12.74 -5.75
CA ARG A 111 17.61 -14.02 -5.04
C ARG A 111 16.29 -14.50 -4.42
N LYS A 112 15.19 -13.73 -4.49
CA LYS A 112 13.84 -14.10 -4.08
C LYS A 112 12.95 -14.15 -5.32
N ALA A 113 12.49 -15.33 -5.71
CA ALA A 113 11.68 -15.55 -6.91
C ALA A 113 10.19 -15.27 -6.68
N GLU A 114 9.70 -15.50 -5.47
CA GLU A 114 8.29 -15.34 -5.09
C GLU A 114 8.12 -15.10 -3.58
N TRP A 115 6.89 -14.81 -3.15
CA TRP A 115 6.51 -14.85 -1.73
C TRP A 115 5.39 -15.85 -1.50
N ARG A 116 5.39 -16.51 -0.33
CA ARG A 116 4.37 -17.49 0.08
C ARG A 116 3.82 -17.16 1.47
N LEU A 117 2.57 -17.55 1.71
CA LEU A 117 1.89 -17.37 3.00
C LEU A 117 2.20 -18.54 3.94
N GLY A 118 2.49 -18.22 5.21
CA GLY A 118 2.80 -19.20 6.26
C GLY A 118 4.28 -19.59 6.30
N PRO A 119 4.68 -20.43 7.28
CA PRO A 119 5.98 -21.08 7.25
C PRO A 119 6.04 -22.17 6.16
N PRO A 120 7.23 -22.56 5.71
CA PRO A 120 7.41 -23.76 4.89
C PRO A 120 7.11 -25.05 5.66
N GLU A 121 6.81 -26.12 4.92
CA GLU A 121 6.94 -27.48 5.43
C GLU A 121 8.41 -27.92 5.30
N GLY A 122 9.06 -28.22 6.43
CA GLY A 122 10.47 -28.60 6.46
C GLY A 122 11.43 -27.42 6.30
N THR A 123 12.49 -27.59 5.52
CA THR A 123 13.54 -26.57 5.31
C THR A 123 13.00 -25.41 4.47
N PRO A 124 13.17 -24.14 4.89
CA PRO A 124 12.84 -22.99 4.05
C PRO A 124 13.59 -22.98 2.72
N ASP A 125 12.87 -22.66 1.65
CA ASP A 125 13.48 -22.34 0.36
C ASP A 125 14.10 -20.94 0.45
N PRO A 126 15.43 -20.78 0.31
CA PRO A 126 16.06 -19.46 0.37
C PRO A 126 15.60 -18.52 -0.75
N ALA A 127 15.02 -19.05 -1.84
CA ALA A 127 14.44 -18.27 -2.93
C ALA A 127 13.01 -17.78 -2.66
N VAL A 128 12.40 -18.12 -1.52
CA VAL A 128 11.04 -17.68 -1.16
C VAL A 128 11.07 -16.65 -0.03
N LEU A 129 10.26 -15.60 -0.15
CA LEU A 129 9.92 -14.72 0.96
C LEU A 129 8.69 -15.27 1.71
N TYR A 130 8.85 -15.65 2.97
CA TYR A 130 7.73 -16.15 3.78
C TYR A 130 7.01 -15.01 4.51
N VAL A 131 5.68 -14.97 4.32
CA VAL A 131 4.76 -13.99 4.91
C VAL A 131 3.98 -14.65 6.04
N SER A 132 4.21 -14.22 7.27
CA SER A 132 3.50 -14.71 8.46
C SER A 132 2.37 -13.77 8.89
N VAL A 133 1.30 -14.32 9.47
CA VAL A 133 0.08 -13.56 9.80
C VAL A 133 -0.44 -13.87 11.21
N THR A 134 -0.94 -12.84 11.90
CA THR A 134 -1.64 -12.95 13.19
C THR A 134 -3.01 -12.29 13.13
N ARG A 135 -4.00 -12.91 13.79
CA ARG A 135 -5.38 -12.42 13.92
C ARG A 135 -5.79 -12.43 15.39
N ALA A 136 -5.59 -11.32 16.09
CA ALA A 136 -5.72 -11.23 17.54
C ALA A 136 -6.35 -9.90 17.97
N GLY A 137 -7.23 -9.96 18.99
CA GLY A 137 -7.87 -8.79 19.59
C GLY A 137 -8.44 -7.81 18.56
N ASP A 138 -8.18 -6.52 18.81
CA ASP A 138 -8.65 -5.38 18.02
C ASP A 138 -7.49 -4.60 17.35
N ILE A 139 -6.36 -5.28 17.07
CA ILE A 139 -5.17 -4.69 16.43
C ILE A 139 -5.57 -4.04 15.09
N ALA A 140 -5.43 -2.71 14.97
CA ALA A 140 -5.88 -1.99 13.78
C ALA A 140 -5.05 -2.34 12.53
N GLY A 141 -3.73 -2.51 12.69
CA GLY A 141 -2.85 -3.12 11.69
C GLY A 141 -1.37 -2.87 11.97
N THR A 142 -0.61 -3.94 12.17
CA THR A 142 0.85 -3.91 12.33
C THR A 142 1.50 -4.64 11.15
N HIS A 143 2.57 -4.07 10.62
CA HIS A 143 3.38 -4.64 9.53
C HIS A 143 4.85 -4.56 9.92
N VAL A 144 5.55 -5.68 9.79
CA VAL A 144 6.99 -5.79 10.08
C VAL A 144 7.68 -6.43 8.88
N VAL A 145 8.77 -5.82 8.43
CA VAL A 145 9.72 -6.43 7.50
C VAL A 145 11.08 -6.40 8.19
N ALA A 146 11.70 -7.57 8.31
CA ALA A 146 12.97 -7.71 8.99
C ALA A 146 14.01 -8.39 8.10
N PHE A 147 15.24 -7.89 8.18
CA PHE A 147 16.42 -8.42 7.52
C PHE A 147 17.32 -9.03 8.60
N GLU A 148 17.54 -10.34 8.52
CA GLU A 148 18.21 -11.15 9.54
C GLU A 148 19.63 -11.52 9.08
N GLY A 149 20.64 -10.89 9.68
CA GLY A 149 22.05 -11.19 9.42
C GLY A 149 22.61 -12.25 10.38
N PRO A 150 23.84 -12.74 10.16
CA PRO A 150 24.47 -13.71 11.06
C PRO A 150 24.86 -13.14 12.43
N HIS A 151 24.89 -11.80 12.58
CA HIS A 151 25.41 -11.10 13.76
C HIS A 151 24.51 -9.93 14.23
N ASP A 152 23.58 -9.47 13.41
CA ASP A 152 22.68 -8.35 13.68
C ASP A 152 21.36 -8.48 12.90
N ARG A 153 20.44 -7.54 13.13
CA ARG A 153 19.07 -7.56 12.61
C ARG A 153 18.58 -6.14 12.36
N ILE A 154 17.96 -5.91 11.20
CA ILE A 154 17.33 -4.64 10.85
C ILE A 154 15.81 -4.87 10.76
N GLU A 155 15.04 -4.31 11.70
CA GLU A 155 13.57 -4.34 11.67
C GLU A 155 13.00 -3.00 11.21
N LEU A 156 12.15 -3.03 10.19
CA LEU A 156 11.24 -1.95 9.84
C LEU A 156 9.82 -2.32 10.31
N ARG A 157 9.25 -1.53 11.21
CA ARG A 157 7.89 -1.71 11.76
C ARG A 157 6.99 -0.51 11.47
N HIS A 158 5.78 -0.77 10.98
CA HIS A 158 4.66 0.16 10.94
C HIS A 158 3.53 -0.34 11.84
N GLU A 159 2.88 0.56 12.57
CA GLU A 159 1.76 0.23 13.45
C GLU A 159 0.67 1.31 13.39
N ALA A 160 -0.50 0.95 12.86
CA ALA A 160 -1.69 1.78 12.96
C ALA A 160 -2.31 1.62 14.35
N ARG A 161 -2.52 2.73 15.06
CA ARG A 161 -3.20 2.74 16.36
C ARG A 161 -4.72 2.66 16.22
N ASP A 162 -5.26 3.31 15.19
CA ASP A 162 -6.69 3.39 14.90
C ASP A 162 -6.93 3.67 13.40
N ARG A 163 -8.20 3.87 13.01
CA ARG A 163 -8.60 4.17 11.61
C ARG A 163 -8.48 5.65 11.21
N GLY A 164 -8.19 6.55 12.15
CA GLY A 164 -7.97 7.97 11.91
C GLY A 164 -6.79 8.25 10.99
N ALA A 165 -5.79 7.35 10.95
CA ALA A 165 -4.68 7.42 9.99
C ALA A 165 -5.15 7.45 8.52
N PHE A 166 -6.17 6.66 8.16
CA PHE A 166 -6.72 6.64 6.80
C PHE A 166 -7.57 7.89 6.51
N ALA A 167 -8.35 8.36 7.49
CA ALA A 167 -9.19 9.55 7.34
C ALA A 167 -8.35 10.83 7.22
N SER A 168 -7.30 10.96 8.06
CA SER A 168 -6.35 12.07 8.02
C SER A 168 -5.62 12.11 6.67
N GLY A 169 -5.11 10.98 6.19
CA GLY A 169 -4.46 10.90 4.89
C GLY A 169 -5.40 11.15 3.71
N ALA A 170 -6.69 10.82 3.81
CA ALA A 170 -7.68 11.20 2.79
C ALA A 170 -7.94 12.72 2.75
N VAL A 171 -7.87 13.41 3.90
CA VAL A 171 -7.93 14.88 3.96
C VAL A 171 -6.67 15.52 3.40
N GLU A 172 -5.48 15.01 3.73
CA GLU A 172 -4.21 15.50 3.15
C GLU A 172 -4.08 15.20 1.65
N GLY A 173 -4.60 14.05 1.20
CA GLY A 173 -4.70 13.72 -0.22
C GLY A 173 -5.65 14.64 -0.98
N ALA A 174 -6.68 15.18 -0.32
CA ALA A 174 -7.61 16.18 -0.87
C ALA A 174 -7.14 17.65 -0.70
N ARG A 175 -6.05 17.89 0.03
CA ARG A 175 -5.35 19.19 0.15
C ARG A 175 -4.20 19.31 -0.84
N TRP A 176 -3.49 18.21 -1.04
CA TRP A 176 -2.91 17.83 -2.33
C TRP A 176 -4.07 17.59 -3.34
N ILE A 177 -3.78 17.14 -4.56
CA ILE A 177 -4.70 17.01 -5.73
C ILE A 177 -5.40 18.29 -6.21
N ARG A 178 -5.87 19.17 -5.31
CA ARG A 178 -6.57 20.42 -5.62
C ARG A 178 -5.78 21.26 -6.64
N GLY A 179 -6.38 21.48 -7.81
CA GLY A 179 -5.77 22.23 -8.91
C GLY A 179 -4.66 21.51 -9.69
N ARG A 180 -4.45 20.19 -9.50
CA ARG A 180 -3.72 19.34 -10.44
C ARG A 180 -4.72 18.71 -11.41
N ALA A 181 -4.35 18.55 -12.68
CA ALA A 181 -5.17 17.83 -13.65
C ALA A 181 -4.62 16.40 -13.89
N GLY A 182 -5.50 15.41 -14.02
CA GLY A 182 -5.13 14.01 -14.31
C GLY A 182 -5.38 13.05 -13.15
N VAL A 183 -4.90 11.81 -13.28
CA VAL A 183 -5.06 10.73 -12.30
C VAL A 183 -3.71 10.40 -11.66
N PHE A 184 -3.70 10.26 -10.34
CA PHE A 184 -2.50 10.13 -9.49
C PHE A 184 -2.69 9.06 -8.41
N GLY A 185 -1.59 8.49 -7.92
CA GLY A 185 -1.54 7.63 -6.75
C GLY A 185 -0.86 8.30 -5.55
N LEU A 186 -0.80 7.61 -4.41
CA LEU A 186 -0.08 8.13 -3.23
C LEU A 186 1.45 8.17 -3.40
N ASP A 187 2.01 7.44 -4.36
CA ASP A 187 3.43 7.60 -4.72
C ASP A 187 3.71 8.96 -5.37
N ASP A 188 2.74 9.59 -6.04
CA ASP A 188 2.85 10.97 -6.53
C ASP A 188 2.82 11.97 -5.37
N TRP A 189 1.90 11.79 -4.43
CA TRP A 189 1.86 12.55 -3.18
C TRP A 189 3.17 12.44 -2.40
N LEU A 190 3.78 11.26 -2.37
CA LEU A 190 5.06 11.01 -1.71
C LEU A 190 6.26 11.56 -2.49
N ARG A 191 6.21 11.66 -3.82
CA ARG A 191 7.23 12.35 -4.62
C ARG A 191 7.22 13.84 -4.28
N ASP A 192 6.11 14.53 -4.50
CA ASP A 192 5.88 15.97 -4.24
C ASP A 192 6.23 16.47 -2.82
N ARG A 193 6.44 15.55 -1.85
CA ARG A 193 6.75 15.85 -0.45
C ARG A 193 8.18 15.48 -0.02
N PHE A 194 8.85 14.60 -0.74
CA PHE A 194 10.11 13.95 -0.30
C PHE A 194 11.13 13.73 -1.43
N THR A 195 11.12 14.62 -2.43
CA THR A 195 12.18 14.79 -3.44
C THR A 195 12.42 16.27 -3.66
#